data_AF-A0A151SS11-F1
#
_entry.id   AF-A0A151SS11-F1
#
_cell.length_a   1.000
_cell.length_b   1.000
_cell.length_c   1.000
_cell.angle_alpha   90.00
_cell.angle_beta   90.00
_cell.angle_gamma   90.00
#
_symmetry.space_group_name_H-M   'P 1'
#
loop_
_entity.id
_entity.type
_entity.pdbx_description
1 polymer ?
#
loop_
_entity_poly.entity_id
_entity_poly.type
_entity_poly.pdbx_seq_one_letter_code
_entity_poly.pdbx_strand_id
1 'polypeptide(L)'
;NIFLVDCGFPNRRQFLAPFRGVRYNLQDFAGQGNDPENVKELFNLHHASLRNVIEKIFSIFKSRFTIFKSAPPFLFKTQVELVLVFATLHNFLLFT
;
A
#
# COMPACT_ATOMS: atom_id res chain seq x y z
N ASN A 1 9.87 -12.72 -5.67
CA ASN A 1 9.31 -11.57 -4.93
C ASN A 1 9.15 -10.39 -5.86
N ILE A 2 7.99 -9.74 -5.80
CA ILE A 2 7.69 -8.48 -6.49
C ILE A 2 7.21 -7.49 -5.43
N PHE A 3 7.70 -6.25 -5.49
CA PHE A 3 7.41 -5.17 -4.56
C PHE A 3 6.62 -4.07 -5.27
N LEU A 4 5.44 -3.75 -4.73
CA LEU A 4 4.68 -2.56 -5.12
C LEU A 4 5.35 -1.33 -4.50
N VAL A 5 5.71 -0.34 -5.29
CA VAL A 5 6.51 0.81 -4.84
C VAL A 5 5.92 2.14 -5.28
N ASP A 6 6.35 3.22 -4.65
CA ASP A 6 5.90 4.56 -4.99
C ASP A 6 6.51 5.06 -6.32
N CYS A 7 5.92 6.10 -6.91
CA CYS A 7 6.39 6.76 -8.14
C CYS A 7 7.80 7.36 -8.02
N GLY A 8 8.29 7.57 -6.79
CA GLY A 8 9.66 7.97 -6.49
C GLY A 8 10.71 6.90 -6.80
N PHE A 9 10.31 5.63 -6.96
CA PHE A 9 11.22 4.54 -7.28
C PHE A 9 11.28 4.28 -8.79
N PRO A 10 12.45 3.89 -9.33
CA PRO A 10 12.55 3.43 -10.69
C PRO A 10 11.94 2.03 -10.85
N ASN A 11 11.26 1.80 -11.98
CA ASN A 11 10.89 0.46 -12.40
C ASN A 11 12.15 -0.34 -12.73
N ARG A 12 12.45 -1.34 -11.92
CA ARG A 12 13.58 -2.27 -12.06
C ARG A 12 13.10 -3.69 -11.79
N ARG A 13 13.96 -4.70 -11.99
CA ARG A 13 13.61 -6.09 -11.66
C ARG A 13 13.03 -6.15 -10.24
N GLN A 14 11.87 -6.80 -10.10
CA GLN A 14 11.10 -6.95 -8.85
C GLN A 14 10.40 -5.71 -8.31
N PHE A 15 10.49 -4.54 -8.95
CA PHE A 15 9.86 -3.30 -8.49
C PHE A 15 8.76 -2.91 -9.47
N LEU A 16 7.55 -2.71 -8.96
CA LEU A 16 6.40 -2.23 -9.72
C LEU A 16 6.03 -0.84 -9.21
N ALA A 17 6.50 0.19 -9.91
CA ALA A 17 6.14 1.58 -9.77
C ALA A 17 5.08 1.94 -10.84
N PRO A 18 4.18 2.90 -10.56
CA PRO A 18 3.20 3.35 -11.54
C PRO A 18 3.88 4.01 -12.76
N PHE A 19 3.23 3.95 -13.92
CA PHE A 19 3.66 4.69 -15.09
C PHE A 19 3.54 6.19 -14.83
N ARG A 20 4.65 6.91 -15.02
CA ARG A 20 4.71 8.37 -14.86
C ARG A 20 4.01 9.07 -16.03
N GLY A 21 3.38 10.21 -15.74
CA GLY A 21 2.65 11.01 -16.74
C GLY A 21 1.34 10.37 -17.23
N VAL A 22 0.83 9.37 -16.51
CA VAL A 22 -0.43 8.68 -16.78
C VAL A 22 -1.34 8.85 -15.57
N ARG A 23 -2.67 8.91 -15.78
CA ARG A 23 -3.66 8.97 -14.69
C ARG A 23 -3.36 7.90 -13.64
N TYR A 24 -3.46 8.25 -12.36
CA TYR A 24 -3.01 7.38 -11.26
C TYR A 24 -3.89 7.44 -10.01
N ASN A 25 -4.59 8.56 -9.78
CA ASN A 25 -5.41 8.69 -8.60
C ASN A 25 -6.68 7.87 -8.81
N LEU A 26 -7.11 7.11 -7.80
CA LEU A 26 -8.36 6.34 -7.87
C LEU A 26 -9.57 7.24 -8.19
N GLN A 27 -9.52 8.52 -7.80
CA GLN A 27 -10.56 9.48 -8.12
C GLN A 27 -10.61 9.83 -9.62
N ASP A 28 -9.50 9.74 -10.34
CA ASP A 28 -9.44 9.99 -11.79
C ASP A 28 -10.27 8.95 -12.58
N PHE A 29 -10.55 7.80 -11.95
CA PHE A 29 -11.30 6.67 -12.51
C PHE A 29 -12.68 6.50 -11.86
N ALA A 30 -13.11 7.45 -11.02
CA ALA A 30 -14.40 7.37 -10.34
C ALA A 30 -15.51 7.96 -11.22
N GLY A 31 -16.62 7.22 -11.38
CA GLY A 31 -17.81 7.69 -12.09
C GLY A 31 -17.92 7.19 -13.53
N GLN A 32 -19.08 7.45 -14.14
CA GLN A 32 -19.43 6.95 -15.48
C GLN A 32 -18.57 7.63 -16.55
N GLY A 33 -17.97 6.84 -17.45
CA GLY A 33 -17.14 7.34 -18.55
C GLY A 33 -15.67 7.60 -18.19
N ASN A 34 -15.25 7.31 -16.96
CA ASN A 34 -13.87 7.46 -16.49
C ASN A 34 -13.07 6.15 -16.53
N ASP A 35 -13.49 5.19 -17.36
CA ASP A 35 -12.78 3.93 -17.53
C ASP A 35 -11.36 4.17 -18.07
N PRO A 36 -10.38 3.31 -17.74
CA PRO A 36 -9.06 3.37 -18.31
C PRO A 36 -9.09 3.27 -19.84
N GLU A 37 -8.44 4.21 -20.51
CA GLU A 37 -8.43 4.29 -21.99
C GLU A 37 -7.34 3.40 -22.60
N ASN A 38 -6.31 3.08 -21.83
CA ASN A 38 -5.16 2.32 -22.30
C ASN A 38 -4.57 1.40 -21.22
N VAL A 39 -3.71 0.49 -21.66
CA VAL A 39 -3.09 -0.52 -20.78
C VAL A 39 -2.25 0.09 -19.65
N LYS A 40 -1.69 1.30 -19.83
CA LYS A 40 -0.91 1.98 -18.78
C LYS A 40 -1.82 2.55 -17.71
N GLU A 41 -2.96 3.11 -18.11
CA GLU A 41 -3.99 3.58 -17.16
C GLU A 41 -4.60 2.42 -16.39
N LEU A 42 -4.91 1.31 -17.07
CA LEU A 42 -5.43 0.12 -16.40
C LEU A 42 -4.42 -0.42 -15.38
N PHE A 43 -3.14 -0.45 -15.74
CA PHE A 43 -2.07 -0.81 -14.82
C PHE A 43 -2.00 0.14 -13.62
N ASN A 44 -2.03 1.46 -13.84
CA ASN A 44 -1.98 2.45 -12.78
C ASN A 44 -3.20 2.38 -11.86
N LEU A 45 -4.40 2.12 -12.39
CA LEU A 45 -5.62 1.91 -11.60
C LEU A 45 -5.48 0.70 -10.68
N HIS A 46 -5.01 -0.44 -11.21
CA HIS A 46 -4.75 -1.64 -10.39
C HIS A 46 -3.67 -1.38 -9.35
N HIS A 47 -2.58 -0.72 -9.75
CA HIS A 47 -1.48 -0.36 -8.85
C HIS A 47 -1.99 0.51 -7.68
N ALA A 48 -2.73 1.59 -7.98
CA ALA A 48 -3.30 2.48 -6.98
C ALA A 48 -4.32 1.77 -6.08
N SER A 49 -5.11 0.85 -6.63
CA SER A 49 -6.07 0.05 -5.88
C SER A 49 -5.38 -0.85 -4.86
N LEU A 50 -4.32 -1.56 -5.27
CA LEU A 50 -3.51 -2.40 -4.38
C LEU A 50 -2.83 -1.56 -3.29
N ARG A 51 -2.27 -0.42 -3.67
CA ARG A 51 -1.65 0.51 -2.72
C ARG A 51 -2.65 1.01 -1.68
N ASN A 52 -3.85 1.39 -2.09
CA ASN A 52 -4.91 1.84 -1.20
C ASN A 52 -5.30 0.78 -0.17
N VAL A 53 -5.33 -0.50 -0.54
CA VAL A 53 -5.56 -1.60 0.41
C VAL A 53 -4.42 -1.65 1.45
N ILE A 54 -3.16 -1.59 1.01
CA ILE A 54 -2.00 -1.60 1.90
C ILE A 54 -2.03 -0.40 2.86
N GLU A 55 -2.29 0.80 2.35
CA GLU A 55 -2.38 2.03 3.15
C GLU A 55 -3.51 1.97 4.19
N LYS A 56 -4.68 1.41 3.81
CA LYS A 56 -5.78 1.18 4.75
C LYS A 56 -5.40 0.23 5.89
N ILE A 57 -4.69 -0.86 5.60
CA ILE A 57 -4.20 -1.80 6.63
C ILE A 57 -3.27 -1.08 7.60
N PHE A 58 -2.31 -0.29 7.08
CA PHE A 58 -1.43 0.50 7.94
C PHE A 58 -2.19 1.55 8.76
N SER A 59 -3.20 2.19 8.18
CA SER A 59 -4.06 3.15 8.89
C SER A 59 -4.79 2.48 10.06
N ILE A 60 -5.34 1.29 9.86
CA ILE A 60 -5.97 0.49 10.93
C ILE A 60 -4.96 0.17 12.04
N PHE A 61 -3.75 -0.27 11.69
CA PHE A 61 -2.72 -0.54 12.69
C PHE A 61 -2.29 0.71 13.46
N LYS A 62 -2.13 1.85 12.80
CA LYS A 62 -1.81 3.13 13.45
C LYS A 62 -2.93 3.62 14.38
N SER A 63 -4.18 3.37 14.02
CA SER A 63 -5.34 3.71 14.84
C SER A 63 -5.43 2.83 16.09
N ARG A 64 -5.24 1.51 15.93
CA ARG A 64 -5.36 0.52 17.01
C ARG A 64 -4.15 0.49 17.94
N PHE A 65 -2.94 0.65 17.41
CA PHE A 65 -1.70 0.50 18.16
C PHE A 65 -0.86 1.79 18.06
N THR A 66 -0.74 2.48 19.19
CA THR A 66 -0.03 3.76 19.30
C THR A 66 1.45 3.67 18.91
N ILE A 67 2.07 2.50 19.04
CA ILE A 67 3.47 2.25 18.68
C ILE A 67 3.76 2.48 17.18
N PHE A 68 2.75 2.42 16.30
CA PHE A 68 2.92 2.70 14.87
C PHE A 68 2.66 4.17 14.49
N LYS A 69 2.24 5.03 15.43
CA LYS A 69 1.95 6.45 15.15
C LYS A 69 3.21 7.27 14.91
N SER A 70 4.34 6.86 15.49
CA SER A 70 5.66 7.46 15.28
C SER A 70 6.66 6.41 14.82
N ALA A 71 7.77 6.86 14.23
CA ALA A 71 8.88 5.97 13.89
C ALA A 71 9.42 5.35 15.18
N PRO A 72 9.35 4.02 15.37
CA PRO A 72 9.86 3.41 16.58
C PRO A 72 11.38 3.54 16.62
N PRO A 73 12.00 3.80 17.79
CA PRO A 73 13.46 3.89 17.93
C PRO A 73 14.13 2.51 17.88
N PHE A 74 13.59 1.57 17.10
CA PHE A 74 14.07 0.21 16.97
C PHE A 74 14.76 -0.01 15.63
N LEU A 75 15.68 -0.97 15.61
CA LEU A 75 16.31 -1.44 14.38
C LEU A 75 15.27 -1.98 13.39
N PHE A 76 15.56 -1.89 12.09
CA PHE A 76 14.65 -2.31 11.03
C PHE A 76 14.14 -3.76 11.21
N LYS A 77 15.02 -4.68 11.63
CA LYS A 77 14.64 -6.08 11.92
C LYS A 77 13.53 -6.15 12.97
N THR A 78 13.68 -5.42 14.06
CA THR A 78 12.69 -5.34 15.14
C THR A 78 11.39 -4.68 14.66
N GLN A 79 11.47 -3.67 13.79
CA GLN A 79 10.26 -3.07 13.21
C GLN A 79 9.46 -4.09 12.38
N VAL A 80 10.13 -4.94 11.59
CA VAL A 80 9.49 -6.03 10.84
C VAL A 80 8.82 -7.03 11.78
N GLU A 81 9.52 -7.45 12.84
CA GLU A 81 8.97 -8.36 13.85
C GLU A 81 7.74 -7.77 14.55
N LEU A 82 7.76 -6.48 14.90
CA LEU A 82 6.61 -5.79 15.49
C LEU A 82 5.40 -5.83 14.55
N VAL A 83 5.57 -5.56 13.25
CA VAL A 83 4.47 -5.64 12.28
C VAL A 83 3.85 -7.04 12.27
N LEU A 84 4.66 -8.09 12.29
CA LEU A 84 4.17 -9.49 12.32
C LEU A 84 3.41 -9.81 13.62
N VAL A 85 3.95 -9.42 14.77
CA VAL A 85 3.33 -9.63 16.08
C VAL A 85 1.99 -8.91 16.16
N PHE A 86 1.93 -7.63 15.78
CA PHE A 86 0.70 -6.86 15.84
C PHE A 86 -0.34 -7.30 14.80
N ALA A 87 0.08 -7.77 13.62
CA ALA A 87 -0.83 -8.40 12.66
C ALA A 87 -1.46 -9.67 13.24
N THR A 88 -0.64 -10.52 13.89
CA THR A 88 -1.11 -11.75 14.54
C THR A 88 -2.08 -11.43 15.67
N LEU A 89 -1.75 -10.47 16.53
CA LEU A 89 -2.60 -10.00 17.63
C LEU A 89 -3.91 -9.39 17.11
N HIS A 90 -3.85 -8.59 16.04
CA HIS A 90 -5.03 -7.99 15.44
C HIS A 90 -6.00 -9.05 14.92
N ASN A 91 -5.48 -10.09 14.25
CA ASN A 91 -6.27 -11.21 13.77
C ASN A 91 -6.87 -12.01 14.93
N PHE A 92 -6.08 -12.34 15.95
CA PHE A 92 -6.57 -13.07 17.13
C PHE A 92 -7.78 -12.36 17.77
N LEU A 93 -7.66 -11.05 18.00
CA LEU A 93 -8.71 -10.23 18.61
C LEU A 93 -9.91 -9.92 17.68
N LEU A 94 -9.83 -10.25 16.38
CA LEU A 94 -10.95 -10.15 15.44
C LEU A 94 -11.75 -11.46 15.37
N PHE A 95 -11.13 -12.59 15.74
CA PHE A 95 -11.73 -13.93 15.67
C PHE A 95 -12.09 -14.53 17.04
N THR A 96 -11.94 -13.76 18.13
CA THR A 96 -12.49 -14.02 19.48
C THR A 96 -13.47 -12.92 19.85
#